data_AF-A0A8T3XJV0-F1
#
_entry.id   AF-A0A8T3XJV0-F1
#
_cell.length_a   1.000
_cell.length_b   1.000
_cell.length_c   1.000
_cell.angle_alpha   90.00
_cell.angle_beta   90.00
_cell.angle_gamma   90.00
#
_symmetry.space_group_name_H-M   'P 1'
#
loop_
_entity.id
_entity.type
_entity.pdbx_description
1 polymer ?
#
loop_
_entity_poly.entity_id
_entity_poly.type
_entity_poly.pdbx_seq_one_letter_code
_entity_poly.pdbx_strand_id
1 'polypeptide(L)' 'MDRKEEFVRYIRKTGTSLGVNIPLEVIKILNLKENEIVRVTIEKAKKDGRK' A
#
# COMPACT_ATOMS: atom_id res chain seq x y z
N MET A 1 21.39 -1.75 -3.71
CA MET A 1 20.72 -0.48 -3.37
C MET A 1 19.22 -0.71 -3.45
N ASP A 2 18.65 -1.30 -2.39
CA ASP A 2 17.22 -1.58 -2.30
C ASP A 2 16.46 -0.26 -2.11
N ARG A 3 16.00 0.32 -3.22
CA ARG A 3 15.00 1.38 -3.16
C ARG A 3 13.68 0.73 -2.76
N LYS A 4 13.44 0.62 -1.45
CA LYS A 4 12.08 0.45 -0.93
C LYS A 4 11.36 1.74 -1.28
N GLU A 5 10.65 1.74 -2.41
CA GLU A 5 9.81 2.87 -2.79
C GLU A 5 8.69 3.00 -1.76
N GLU A 6 8.76 4.04 -0.93
CA GLU A 6 7.73 4.36 0.05
C GLU A 6 6.55 5.01 -0.66
N PHE A 7 5.49 4.23 -0.88
CA PHE A 7 4.26 4.76 -1.46
C PHE A 7 3.34 5.30 -0.37
N VAL A 8 3.33 6.62 -0.19
CA VAL A 8 2.33 7.28 0.65
C VAL A 8 0.99 7.28 -0.08
N ARG A 9 0.02 6.54 0.42
CA ARG A 9 -1.33 6.46 -0.15
C ARG A 9 -2.37 6.82 0.91
N TYR A 10 -3.43 7.48 0.45
CA TYR A 10 -4.60 7.76 1.26
C TYR A 10 -5.52 6.55 1.30
N ILE A 11 -6.02 6.25 2.49
CA ILE A 11 -7.10 5.29 2.69
C ILE A 11 -8.39 5.90 2.11
N ARG A 12 -9.12 5.14 1.29
CA ARG A 12 -10.41 5.54 0.72
C ARG A 12 -11.51 4.57 1.15
N LYS A 13 -12.75 5.06 1.18
CA LYS A 13 -13.92 4.20 1.45
C LYS A 13 -14.34 3.49 0.16
N THR A 14 -14.46 2.17 0.22
CA THR A 14 -14.93 1.31 -0.87
C THR A 14 -16.09 0.48 -0.34
N GLY A 15 -17.32 0.81 -0.72
CA GLY A 15 -18.52 0.19 -0.14
C GLY A 15 -18.59 0.41 1.37
N THR A 16 -18.65 -0.69 2.13
CA THR A 16 -18.64 -0.70 3.60
C THR A 16 -17.23 -0.84 4.21
N SER A 17 -16.19 -0.90 3.38
CA SER A 17 -14.80 -1.13 3.81
C SER A 17 -13.88 0.05 3.51
N LEU A 18 -12.69 0.03 4.11
CA LEU A 18 -11.58 0.93 3.78
C LEU A 18 -10.58 0.19 2.86
N GLY A 19 -10.14 0.86 1.81
CA GLY A 19 -9.20 0.33 0.83
C GLY A 19 -8.04 1.28 0.55
N VAL A 20 -6.93 0.71 0.11
CA VAL A 20 -5.77 1.44 -0.40
C VAL A 20 -5.55 0.99 -1.84
N ASN A 21 -5.42 1.94 -2.76
CA ASN A 21 -5.15 1.62 -4.16
C ASN A 21 -3.67 1.28 -4.33
N ILE A 22 -3.39 0.07 -4.80
CA ILE A 22 -2.04 -0.38 -5.14
C ILE A 22 -1.70 0.16 -6.54
N PRO A 23 -0.53 0.82 -6.74
CA PRO A 23 -0.11 1.27 -8.05
C PRO A 23 0.04 0.12 -9.05
N LEU A 24 -0.27 0.36 -10.32
CA LEU A 24 -0.14 -0.65 -11.39
C LEU A 24 1.30 -1.18 -11.52
N GLU A 25 2.30 -0.35 -11.25
CA GLU A 25 3.71 -0.74 -11.27
C GLU A 25 4.03 -1.81 -10.21
N VAL A 26 3.51 -1.62 -8.99
CA VAL A 26 3.68 -2.60 -7.90
C VAL A 26 2.98 -3.92 -8.24
N ILE A 27 1.77 -3.85 -8.80
CA ILE A 27 1.04 -5.04 -9.28
C ILE A 27 1.86 -5.79 -10.32
N LYS A 28 2.49 -5.10 -11.28
CA LYS A 28 3.34 -5.70 -12.31
C LYS A 28 4.62 -6.31 -11.75
N ILE A 29 5.32 -5.60 -10.86
CA ILE A 29 6.57 -6.08 -10.24
C ILE A 29 6.32 -7.33 -9.41
N LEU A 30 5.23 -7.35 -8.64
CA LEU A 30 4.86 -8.46 -7.78
C LEU A 30 4.05 -9.54 -8.51
N ASN A 31 3.71 -9.33 -9.78
CA ASN A 31 2.90 -10.22 -10.61
C ASN A 31 1.57 -10.64 -9.95
N LEU A 32 0.94 -9.70 -9.23
CA LEU A 32 -0.32 -9.94 -8.52
C LEU A 32 -1.49 -10.01 -9.50
N LYS A 33 -2.41 -10.94 -9.26
CA LYS A 33 -3.63 -11.10 -10.06
C LYS A 33 -4.89 -10.76 -9.26
N GLU A 34 -5.97 -10.48 -9.98
CA GLU A 34 -7.29 -10.35 -9.37
C GLU A 34 -7.66 -11.64 -8.62
N ASN A 35 -8.29 -11.48 -7.45
CA ASN A 35 -8.70 -12.57 -6.53
C ASN A 35 -7.56 -13.34 -5.85
N GLU A 36 -6.32 -12.86 -5.96
CA GLU A 36 -5.21 -13.43 -5.22
C GLU A 36 -5.22 -12.98 -3.75
N ILE A 37 -4.94 -13.91 -2.83
CA ILE A 37 -4.87 -13.60 -1.40
C ILE A 37 -3.48 -13.07 -1.08
N VAL A 38 -3.44 -11.83 -0.59
CA VAL A 38 -2.20 -11.19 -0.15
C VAL A 38 -2.15 -11.07 1.37
N ARG A 39 -0.98 -11.29 1.96
CA ARG A 39 -0.73 -10.99 3.38
C ARG A 39 -0.25 -9.55 3.52
N VAL A 40 -0.96 -8.75 4.31
CA VAL A 40 -0.62 -7.34 4.56
C VAL A 40 -0.05 -7.20 5.97
N THR A 41 1.11 -6.53 6.08
CA THR A 41 1.66 -6.09 7.37
C THR A 41 1.47 -4.58 7.47
N ILE A 42 0.87 -4.10 8.55
CA ILE A 42 0.58 -2.67 8.75
C ILE A 42 1.51 -2.13 9.83
N GLU A 43 2.31 -1.14 9.47
CA GLU A 43 3.13 -0.37 10.40
C GLU A 43 2.67 1.08 10.39
N LYS A 44 2.44 1.66 11.57
CA LYS A 44 2.11 3.07 11.69
C LYS A 44 3.39 3.88 11.54
N ALA A 45 3.55 4.54 10.40
CA ALA A 45 4.63 5.51 10.22
C ALA A 45 4.56 6.53 11.36
N LYS A 46 5.65 6.68 12.13
CA LYS A 46 5.78 7.77 13.08
C LYS A 46 5.83 9.05 12.25
N LYS A 47 4.82 9.92 12.42
CA LYS A 47 4.86 11.27 11.85
C LYS A 47 6.09 11.93 12.46
N ASP A 48 7.14 12.13 11.66
CA ASP A 48 8.34 12.83 12.10
C ASP A 48 7.90 14.25 12.45
N GLY A 49 7.71 14.48 13.75
CA GLY A 49 7.30 15.75 14.31
C GLY A 49 8.47 16.71 14.25
N ARG A 50 8.74 17.26 13.06
CA ARG A 50 9.52 18.49 12.97
C ARG A 50 8.66 19.62 13.55
N LYS A 51 8.99 19.97 14.79
CA LYS A 51 8.67 21.24 15.44
C LYS A 51 9.10 22.41 14.56
#